data_AF-A0A4P6UDZ5-F1
#
_entry.id   AF-A0A4P6UDZ5-F1
#
_cell.length_a   1.000
_cell.length_b   1.000
_cell.length_c   1.000
_cell.angle_alpha   90.00
_cell.angle_beta   90.00
_cell.angle_gamma   90.00
#
_symmetry.space_group_name_H-M   'P 1'
#
loop_
_entity.id
_entity.type
_entity.pdbx_description
1 polymer ?
#
loop_
_entity_poly.entity_id
_entity_poly.type
_entity_poly.pdbx_seq_one_letter_code
_entity_poly.pdbx_strand_id
1 'polypeptide(L)'
;MSVVYNILVAAHLLGMAAIVGGYLSVLQAPRISEVIVWGARVQLLTGLAIVGIGEGALDKDYNHIKVGVKLLVTLVVVALAEIGRAREKRSEGNVNIVHAVGVLAIVNALIAALWT
;
A
#
# COMPACT_ATOMS: atom_id res chain seq x y z
N MET A 1 8.01 22.59 5.61
CA MET A 1 7.28 21.38 5.16
C MET A 1 8.11 20.08 5.19
N SER A 2 9.45 20.14 5.33
CA SER A 2 10.33 18.96 5.33
C SER A 2 10.02 17.95 6.47
N VAL A 3 9.77 18.42 7.69
CA VAL A 3 9.42 17.54 8.82
C VAL A 3 8.13 16.76 8.56
N VAL A 4 7.07 17.46 8.11
CA VAL A 4 5.78 16.84 7.75
C VAL A 4 5.97 15.82 6.64
N TYR A 5 6.71 16.18 5.59
CA TYR A 5 7.05 15.27 4.51
C TYR A 5 7.76 14.00 5.01
N ASN A 6 8.76 14.15 5.89
CA ASN A 6 9.48 13.00 6.44
C ASN A 6 8.60 12.12 7.33
N ILE A 7 7.70 12.71 8.11
CA ILE A 7 6.69 11.97 8.88
C ILE A 7 5.76 11.19 7.94
N LEU A 8 5.32 11.79 6.83
CA LEU A 8 4.50 11.10 5.84
C LEU A 8 5.27 9.94 5.19
N VAL A 9 6.54 10.12 4.83
CA VAL A 9 7.39 9.03 4.33
C VAL A 9 7.50 7.90 5.36
N ALA A 10 7.73 8.23 6.64
CA ALA A 10 7.77 7.22 7.69
C ALA A 10 6.44 6.47 7.83
N ALA A 11 5.32 7.20 7.85
CA ALA A 11 3.97 6.62 7.88
C ALA A 11 3.70 5.75 6.65
N HIS A 12 4.18 6.15 5.47
CA HIS A 12 4.10 5.38 4.24
C HIS A 12 4.86 4.06 4.39
N LEU A 13 6.12 4.10 4.85
CA LEU A 13 6.90 2.89 5.11
C LEU A 13 6.23 1.94 6.12
N LEU A 14 5.65 2.48 7.20
CA LEU A 14 4.89 1.70 8.18
C LEU A 14 3.61 1.10 7.57
N GLY A 15 2.91 1.84 6.70
CA GLY A 15 1.75 1.31 5.97
C GLY A 15 2.14 0.16 5.04
N MET A 16 3.27 0.28 4.34
CA MET A 16 3.82 -0.81 3.51
C MET A 16 4.19 -2.03 4.36
N ALA A 17 4.86 -1.82 5.49
CA ALA A 17 5.17 -2.88 6.46
C ALA A 17 3.90 -3.55 7.01
N ALA A 18 2.83 -2.80 7.25
CA ALA A 18 1.55 -3.34 7.72
C ALA A 18 0.90 -4.26 6.66
N ILE A 19 0.97 -3.93 5.37
CA ILE A 19 0.44 -4.80 4.30
C ILE A 19 1.33 -6.03 4.14
N VAL A 20 2.64 -5.83 3.95
CA VAL A 20 3.58 -6.93 3.66
C VAL A 20 3.74 -7.84 4.87
N GLY A 21 4.04 -7.28 6.05
CA GLY A 21 4.14 -8.05 7.29
C GLY A 21 2.80 -8.68 7.68
N GLY A 22 1.70 -7.96 7.51
CA GLY A 22 0.35 -8.50 7.71
C GLY A 22 0.08 -9.71 6.82
N TYR A 23 0.41 -9.65 5.53
CA TYR A 23 0.31 -10.77 4.61
C TYR A 23 1.20 -11.96 5.02
N LEU A 24 2.48 -11.70 5.34
CA LEU A 24 3.41 -12.75 5.76
C LEU A 24 2.93 -13.46 7.03
N SER A 25 2.29 -12.73 7.96
CA SER A 25 1.75 -13.31 9.21
C SER A 25 0.55 -14.24 9.02
N VAL A 26 -0.12 -14.20 7.87
CA VAL A 26 -1.31 -15.00 7.59
C VAL A 26 -1.07 -16.10 6.55
N LEU A 27 0.18 -16.36 6.15
CA LEU A 27 0.48 -17.34 5.09
C LEU A 27 -0.02 -18.76 5.39
N GLN A 28 0.00 -19.17 6.66
CA GLN A 28 -0.47 -20.50 7.07
C GLN A 28 -2.00 -20.59 7.15
N ALA A 29 -2.69 -19.45 7.27
CA ALA A 29 -4.14 -19.35 7.34
C ALA A 29 -4.60 -18.07 6.63
N PRO A 30 -4.63 -18.06 5.27
CA PRO A 30 -4.81 -16.86 4.50
C PRO A 30 -6.14 -16.17 4.81
N ARG A 31 -6.06 -14.91 5.24
CA ARG A 31 -7.20 -14.05 5.52
C ARG A 31 -6.81 -12.59 5.37
N ILE A 32 -7.75 -11.72 5.00
CA ILE A 32 -7.51 -10.28 5.05
C ILE A 32 -7.67 -9.79 6.50
N SER A 33 -6.55 -9.54 7.17
CA SER A 33 -6.54 -8.97 8.52
C SER A 33 -6.85 -7.46 8.51
N GLU A 34 -7.26 -6.93 9.66
CA GLU A 34 -7.49 -5.50 9.81
C GLU A 34 -6.22 -4.66 9.58
N VAL A 35 -5.07 -5.19 9.97
CA VAL A 35 -3.75 -4.57 9.76
C VAL A 35 -3.46 -4.39 8.26
N ILE A 36 -3.77 -5.39 7.43
CA ILE A 36 -3.60 -5.30 5.97
C ILE A 36 -4.44 -4.17 5.39
N VAL A 37 -5.72 -4.06 5.80
CA VAL A 37 -6.62 -3.06 5.22
C VAL A 37 -6.25 -1.64 5.65
N TRP A 38 -5.93 -1.43 6.93
CA TRP A 38 -5.43 -0.11 7.36
C TRP A 38 -4.09 0.22 6.74
N GLY A 39 -3.19 -0.76 6.58
CA GLY A 39 -1.95 -0.59 5.83
C GLY A 39 -2.19 -0.09 4.40
N ALA A 40 -3.14 -0.69 3.69
CA ALA A 40 -3.52 -0.31 2.33
C ALA A 40 -4.06 1.12 2.26
N ARG A 41 -4.96 1.50 3.19
CA ARG A 41 -5.50 2.87 3.29
C ARG A 41 -4.39 3.88 3.57
N VAL A 42 -3.53 3.58 4.54
CA VAL A 42 -2.38 4.44 4.89
C VAL A 42 -1.47 4.60 3.69
N GLN A 43 -1.15 3.53 2.97
CA GLN A 43 -0.34 3.58 1.75
C GLN A 43 -0.91 4.51 0.69
N LEU A 44 -2.22 4.43 0.40
CA LEU A 44 -2.89 5.30 -0.56
C LEU A 44 -2.83 6.77 -0.12
N LEU A 45 -3.28 7.05 1.11
CA LEU A 45 -3.40 8.42 1.61
C LEU A 45 -2.02 9.10 1.74
N THR A 46 -1.06 8.41 2.34
CA THR A 46 0.30 8.94 2.50
C THR A 46 1.02 9.06 1.17
N GLY A 47 0.81 8.13 0.23
CA GLY A 47 1.39 8.21 -1.11
C GLY A 47 0.95 9.46 -1.86
N LEU A 48 -0.35 9.75 -1.85
CA LEU A 48 -0.90 10.98 -2.44
C LEU A 48 -0.36 12.24 -1.75
N ALA A 49 -0.30 12.23 -0.40
CA ALA A 49 0.21 13.36 0.36
C ALA A 49 1.71 13.64 0.12
N ILE A 50 2.54 12.59 0.00
CA ILE A 50 3.98 12.69 -0.28
C ILE A 50 4.22 13.33 -1.64
N VAL A 51 3.50 12.89 -2.67
CA VAL A 51 3.62 13.44 -4.03
C VAL A 51 3.16 14.91 -4.02
N GLY A 52 1.95 15.18 -3.49
CA GLY A 52 1.38 16.53 -3.48
C GLY A 52 2.22 17.55 -2.70
N ILE A 53 2.74 17.19 -1.51
CA ILE A 53 3.62 18.09 -0.74
C ILE A 53 5.02 18.20 -1.36
N GLY A 54 5.52 17.10 -1.93
CA GLY A 54 6.82 17.08 -2.58
C GLY A 54 6.88 18.06 -3.74
N GLU A 55 5.91 17.99 -4.65
CA GLU A 55 5.83 18.88 -5.81
C GLU A 55 5.38 20.29 -5.42
N GLY A 56 4.36 20.40 -4.56
CA GLY A 56 3.72 21.69 -4.27
C GLY A 56 4.45 22.58 -3.25
N ALA A 57 5.37 22.04 -2.45
CA ALA A 57 5.98 22.79 -1.36
C ALA A 57 7.47 22.49 -1.11
N LEU A 58 8.08 21.55 -1.83
CA LEU A 58 9.47 21.13 -1.64
C LEU A 58 10.26 21.04 -2.96
N ASP A 59 9.70 21.53 -4.07
CA ASP A 59 10.31 21.54 -5.41
C ASP A 59 10.92 20.19 -5.82
N LYS A 60 10.28 19.08 -5.41
CA LYS A 60 10.73 17.74 -5.78
C LYS A 60 10.27 17.38 -7.17
N ASP A 61 11.23 16.93 -7.98
CA ASP A 61 10.96 16.35 -9.29
C ASP A 61 10.73 14.84 -9.16
N TYR A 62 9.53 14.38 -9.48
CA TYR A 62 9.17 12.97 -9.47
C TYR A 62 8.99 12.45 -10.89
N ASN A 63 9.47 11.23 -11.11
CA ASN A 63 9.09 10.47 -12.31
C ASN A 63 7.59 10.13 -12.23
N HIS A 64 6.74 10.90 -12.92
CA HIS A 64 5.30 10.73 -12.92
C HIS A 64 4.83 9.39 -13.50
N ILE A 65 5.61 8.74 -14.38
CA ILE A 65 5.30 7.38 -14.85
C ILE A 65 5.43 6.41 -13.68
N LYS A 66 6.53 6.48 -12.94
CA LYS A 66 6.75 5.65 -11.74
C LYS A 66 5.68 5.92 -10.68
N VAL A 67 5.31 7.19 -10.45
CA VAL A 67 4.23 7.56 -9.53
C VAL A 67 2.88 6.99 -9.98
N GLY A 68 2.53 7.14 -11.27
CA GLY A 68 1.27 6.65 -11.83
C GLY A 68 1.14 5.12 -11.73
N VAL A 69 2.21 4.38 -12.06
CA VAL A 69 2.24 2.92 -11.91
C VAL A 69 2.03 2.51 -10.45
N LYS A 70 2.77 3.13 -9.51
CA LYS A 70 2.61 2.82 -8.09
C LYS A 70 1.22 3.15 -7.57
N LEU A 71 0.64 4.27 -8.00
CA LEU A 71 -0.72 4.66 -7.63
C LEU A 71 -1.73 3.63 -8.12
N LEU A 72 -1.63 3.20 -9.39
CA LEU A 72 -2.51 2.19 -9.96
C LEU A 72 -2.45 0.88 -9.16
N VAL A 73 -1.25 0.38 -8.88
CA VAL A 73 -1.07 -0.84 -8.08
C VAL A 73 -1.65 -0.67 -6.67
N THR A 74 -1.41 0.46 -6.02
CA THR A 74 -1.97 0.75 -4.69
C THR A 74 -3.50 0.78 -4.70
N LEU A 75 -4.13 1.36 -5.73
CA LEU A 75 -5.59 1.37 -5.86
C LEU A 75 -6.16 -0.05 -5.97
N VAL A 76 -5.51 -0.91 -6.77
CA VAL A 76 -5.89 -2.33 -6.87
C VAL A 76 -5.73 -3.04 -5.52
N VAL A 77 -4.62 -2.82 -4.83
CA VAL A 77 -4.36 -3.40 -3.49
C VAL A 77 -5.45 -2.98 -2.49
N VAL A 78 -5.80 -1.69 -2.43
CA VAL A 78 -6.86 -1.19 -1.55
C VAL A 78 -8.20 -1.82 -1.90
N ALA A 79 -8.57 -1.84 -3.18
CA ALA A 79 -9.83 -2.42 -3.63
C ALA A 79 -9.93 -3.90 -3.24
N LEU A 80 -8.90 -4.69 -3.52
CA LEU A 80 -8.86 -6.11 -3.17
C LEU A 80 -8.86 -6.33 -1.65
N ALA A 81 -8.17 -5.48 -0.88
CA ALA A 81 -8.17 -5.57 0.58
C ALA A 81 -9.56 -5.29 1.17
N GLU A 82 -10.28 -4.27 0.69
CA GLU A 82 -11.64 -3.98 1.15
C GLU A 82 -12.64 -5.06 0.73
N ILE A 83 -12.59 -5.50 -0.54
CA ILE A 83 -13.44 -6.59 -1.04
C ILE A 83 -13.17 -7.87 -0.27
N GLY A 84 -11.89 -8.22 -0.09
CA GLY A 84 -11.49 -9.39 0.68
C GLY A 84 -11.99 -9.32 2.12
N ARG A 85 -11.82 -8.18 2.80
CA ARG A 85 -12.35 -7.99 4.16
C ARG A 85 -13.88 -8.08 4.22
N ALA A 86 -14.59 -7.54 3.22
CA ALA A 86 -16.05 -7.66 3.16
C ALA A 86 -16.50 -9.12 2.99
N ARG A 87 -15.78 -9.91 2.20
CA ARG A 87 -16.06 -11.34 1.99
C ARG A 87 -15.71 -12.18 3.21
N GLU A 88 -14.59 -11.91 3.89
CA GLU A 88 -14.22 -12.54 5.17
C GLU A 88 -15.32 -12.39 6.22
N LYS A 89 -15.92 -11.18 6.34
CA LYS A 89 -17.04 -10.93 7.27
C LYS A 89 -18.30 -11.75 6.97
N ARG A 90 -18.45 -12.25 5.74
CA ARG A 90 -19.57 -13.09 5.30
C ARG A 90 -19.23 -14.58 5.32
N SER A 91 -18.08 -14.96 5.86
CA SER A 91 -17.53 -16.33 5.79
C SER A 91 -17.31 -16.81 4.35
N GLU A 92 -17.11 -15.88 3.42
CA GLU A 92 -16.87 -16.13 1.99
C GLU A 92 -15.40 -15.85 1.62
N GLY A 93 -14.45 -16.06 2.54
CA GLY A 93 -13.02 -15.78 2.32
C GLY A 93 -12.49 -16.35 0.99
N ASN A 94 -11.54 -15.66 0.36
CA ASN A 94 -10.89 -16.14 -0.87
C ASN A 94 -9.39 -15.95 -0.78
N VAL A 95 -8.70 -17.09 -0.70
CA VAL A 95 -7.25 -17.20 -0.60
C VAL A 95 -6.53 -16.47 -1.74
N ASN A 96 -7.07 -16.50 -2.95
CA ASN A 96 -6.47 -15.82 -4.10
C ASN A 96 -6.48 -14.29 -3.93
N ILE A 97 -7.51 -13.72 -3.29
CA ILE A 97 -7.55 -12.28 -2.99
C ILE A 97 -6.46 -11.94 -1.96
N VAL A 98 -6.27 -12.79 -0.94
CA VAL A 98 -5.24 -12.59 0.09
C VAL A 98 -3.83 -12.58 -0.54
N HIS A 99 -3.52 -13.57 -1.38
CA HIS A 99 -2.24 -13.61 -2.08
C HIS A 99 -2.09 -12.47 -3.08
N ALA A 100 -3.14 -12.10 -3.82
CA ALA A 100 -3.09 -10.97 -4.75
C ALA A 100 -2.74 -9.66 -4.01
N VAL A 101 -3.40 -9.38 -2.88
CA VAL A 101 -3.09 -8.20 -2.04
C VAL A 101 -1.63 -8.21 -1.59
N GLY A 102 -1.15 -9.33 -1.03
CA GLY A 102 0.21 -9.45 -0.52
C GLY A 102 1.28 -9.33 -1.58
N VAL A 103 1.14 -10.09 -2.68
CA VAL A 103 2.09 -10.10 -3.80
C VAL A 103 2.12 -8.75 -4.49
N LEU A 104 0.97 -8.13 -4.78
CA LEU A 104 0.94 -6.81 -5.40
C LEU A 104 1.58 -5.75 -4.49
N ALA A 105 1.41 -5.83 -3.17
CA ALA A 105 2.08 -4.92 -2.25
C ALA A 105 3.61 -5.08 -2.26
N ILE A 106 4.10 -6.33 -2.29
CA ILE A 106 5.53 -6.62 -2.43
C ILE A 106 6.06 -6.09 -3.77
N VAL A 107 5.37 -6.38 -4.87
CA VAL A 107 5.73 -5.87 -6.21
C VAL A 107 5.77 -4.35 -6.22
N ASN A 108 4.79 -3.67 -5.61
CA ASN A 108 4.77 -2.21 -5.52
C ASN A 108 5.96 -1.64 -4.72
N ALA A 109 6.37 -2.33 -3.65
CA ALA A 109 7.56 -1.98 -2.88
C ALA A 109 8.85 -2.19 -3.70
N LEU A 110 8.95 -3.28 -4.47
CA LEU A 110 10.07 -3.52 -5.38
C LEU A 110 10.13 -2.49 -6.51
N ILE A 111 9.00 -2.10 -7.09
CA ILE A 111 8.92 -0.99 -8.06
C ILE A 111 9.46 0.29 -7.44
N ALA A 112 9.10 0.58 -6.18
CA ALA A 112 9.61 1.75 -5.48
C ALA A 112 11.13 1.74 -5.34
N ALA A 113 11.70 0.60 -4.95
CA ALA A 113 13.10 0.44 -4.58
C ALA A 113 14.04 0.22 -5.78
N LEU A 114 13.59 -0.51 -6.80
CA LEU A 114 14.45 -1.00 -7.89
C LEU A 114 14.34 -0.20 -9.19
N TRP A 115 13.26 0.56 -9.40
CA TRP A 115 13.11 1.37 -10.60
C TRP A 115 13.99 2.63 -10.50
N THR A 116 15.02 2.71 -11.35
CA THR A 116 15.92 3.87 -11.55
C THR A 116 15.44 4.77 -12.68
#